data_AF-A0A7V9SRW7-F1
#
_entry.id   AF-A0A7V9SRW7-F1
#
_cell.length_a   1.000
_cell.length_b   1.000
_cell.length_c   1.000
_cell.angle_alpha   90.00
_cell.angle_beta   90.00
_cell.angle_gamma   90.00
#
_symmetry.space_group_name_H-M   'P 1'
#
loop_
_entity.id
_entity.type
_entity.pdbx_description
1 polymer ?
#
loop_
_entity_poly.entity_id
_entity_poly.type
_entity_poly.pdbx_seq_one_letter_code
_entity_poly.pdbx_strand_id
1 'polypeptide(L)'
;MDKYSKLRPPKQTPDSEICKCSDTPPIVLQSSLSYNPISCADCNLEVDVNSLDFNNMLIEKIADWRDFHFCFFKLWLDSGEFEIWAKEQLSNPESSVNKRALIIREEIGITRECFYWWFIDNLSAGYNSLVKCPNCSNDLIRRKNKFNTDTKICEDCNIIVAD
;
A
#
# COMPACT_ATOMS: atom_id res chain seq x y z
N MET A 1 25.50 3.10 9.58
CA MET A 1 24.84 2.82 8.30
C MET A 1 23.42 3.36 8.40
N ASP A 2 22.93 4.05 7.39
CA ASP A 2 21.56 4.58 7.38
C ASP A 2 20.56 3.42 7.31
N LYS A 3 19.75 3.25 8.37
CA LYS A 3 18.78 2.15 8.48
C LYS A 3 17.72 2.20 7.39
N TYR A 4 17.40 3.37 6.87
CA TYR A 4 16.35 3.56 5.86
C TYR A 4 16.82 3.38 4.42
N SER A 5 18.10 3.06 4.21
CA SER A 5 18.69 2.87 2.87
C SER A 5 17.89 1.91 1.97
N LYS A 6 17.22 0.90 2.54
CA LYS A 6 16.39 -0.08 1.80
C LYS A 6 15.07 0.47 1.28
N LEU A 7 14.56 1.54 1.89
CA LEU A 7 13.31 2.20 1.49
C LEU A 7 13.56 3.44 0.62
N ARG A 8 14.83 3.82 0.42
CA ARG A 8 15.17 5.00 -0.37
C ARG A 8 15.45 4.63 -1.81
N PRO A 9 14.93 5.42 -2.78
CA PRO A 9 15.36 5.28 -4.15
C PRO A 9 16.84 5.67 -4.32
N PRO A 10 17.54 5.10 -5.31
CA PRO A 10 18.93 5.45 -5.62
C PRO A 10 19.10 6.94 -5.96
N LYS A 11 18.08 7.55 -6.57
CA LYS A 11 17.98 8.98 -6.81
C LYS A 11 16.93 9.55 -5.86
N GLN A 12 17.26 10.64 -5.18
CA GLN A 12 16.36 11.32 -4.26
C GLN A 12 15.02 11.66 -4.93
N THR A 13 13.92 11.36 -4.24
CA THR A 13 12.57 11.78 -4.61
C THR A 13 12.50 13.31 -4.64
N PRO A 14 12.00 13.94 -5.71
CA PRO A 14 11.85 15.40 -5.78
C PRO A 14 11.05 15.95 -4.59
N ASP A 15 11.41 17.13 -4.09
CA ASP A 15 10.71 17.78 -2.95
C ASP A 15 9.21 18.03 -3.19
N SER A 16 8.78 18.09 -4.46
CA SER A 16 7.38 18.22 -4.87
C SER A 16 6.58 16.92 -4.72
N GLU A 17 7.26 15.77 -4.62
CA GLU A 17 6.69 14.43 -4.49
C GLU A 17 6.76 13.90 -3.04
N ILE A 18 7.28 14.70 -2.12
CA ILE A 18 7.34 14.41 -0.69
C ILE A 18 6.16 15.10 0.02
N CYS A 19 5.48 14.36 0.89
CA CYS A 19 4.37 14.83 1.70
C CYS A 19 4.81 15.93 2.67
N LYS A 20 4.07 17.06 2.66
CA LYS A 20 4.23 18.20 3.59
C LYS A 20 2.98 18.51 4.42
N CYS A 21 2.07 17.54 4.57
CA CYS A 21 0.88 17.73 5.40
C CYS A 21 1.27 17.95 6.87
N SER A 22 0.57 18.85 7.55
CA SER A 22 0.66 19.04 9.01
C SER A 22 0.01 17.88 9.75
N ASP A 23 0.26 17.77 11.05
CA ASP A 23 -0.51 16.94 11.99
C ASP A 23 -0.37 15.40 11.81
N THR A 24 0.74 14.94 11.22
CA THR A 24 1.08 13.51 11.11
C THR A 24 -0.09 12.65 10.60
N PRO A 25 -0.61 12.92 9.38
CA PRO A 25 -1.81 12.24 8.88
C PRO A 25 -1.59 10.73 8.76
N PRO A 26 -2.66 9.93 8.62
CA PRO A 26 -2.52 8.50 8.42
C PRO A 26 -1.68 8.21 7.17
N ILE A 27 -1.02 7.05 7.15
CA ILE A 27 -0.19 6.62 6.04
C ILE A 27 -0.78 5.40 5.35
N VAL A 28 -0.30 5.13 4.15
CA VAL A 28 -0.72 3.99 3.35
C VAL A 28 0.51 3.18 2.99
N LEU A 29 0.49 1.90 3.33
CA LEU A 29 1.39 0.89 2.78
C LEU A 29 0.85 0.53 1.39
N GLN A 30 1.57 0.93 0.35
CA GLN A 30 1.20 0.66 -1.04
C GLN A 30 2.43 0.36 -1.91
N SER A 31 2.30 -0.60 -2.82
CA SER A 31 3.32 -0.83 -3.84
C SER A 31 3.10 0.13 -5.02
N SER A 32 3.73 1.30 -4.98
CA SER A 32 3.64 2.33 -6.04
C SER A 32 4.71 2.19 -7.13
N LEU A 33 5.28 0.99 -7.30
CA LEU A 33 6.44 0.73 -8.17
C LEU A 33 7.67 1.61 -7.82
N SER A 34 7.67 2.20 -6.62
CA SER A 34 8.77 2.98 -6.07
C SER A 34 9.51 2.18 -4.99
N TYR A 35 10.64 2.70 -4.54
CA TYR A 35 11.40 2.10 -3.43
C TYR A 35 10.72 2.31 -2.08
N ASN A 36 10.00 3.42 -1.90
CA ASN A 36 9.34 3.76 -0.66
C ASN A 36 7.84 3.41 -0.76
N PRO A 37 7.40 2.29 -0.16
CA PRO A 37 6.01 1.88 -0.24
C PRO A 37 5.10 2.64 0.74
N ILE A 38 5.57 3.73 1.36
CA ILE A 38 4.80 4.50 2.34
C ILE A 38 4.38 5.84 1.74
N SER A 39 3.08 6.04 1.60
CA SER A 39 2.49 7.31 1.18
C SER A 39 1.60 7.91 2.26
N CYS A 40 1.26 9.18 2.10
CA CYS A 40 0.30 9.87 2.96
C CYS A 40 -1.13 9.56 2.52
N ALA A 41 -2.02 9.22 3.45
CA ALA A 41 -3.43 8.96 3.13
C ALA A 41 -4.19 10.21 2.64
N ASP A 42 -3.73 11.41 3.03
CA ASP A 42 -4.39 12.66 2.66
C ASP A 42 -3.92 13.19 1.30
N CYS A 43 -2.63 13.05 1.02
CA CYS A 43 -2.00 13.68 -0.14
C CYS A 43 -1.41 12.67 -1.15
N ASN A 44 -1.41 11.37 -0.84
CA ASN A 44 -0.86 10.29 -1.68
C ASN A 44 0.62 10.47 -2.10
N LEU A 45 1.32 11.48 -1.58
CA LEU A 45 2.75 11.71 -1.81
C LEU A 45 3.58 10.85 -0.86
N GLU A 46 4.84 10.66 -1.22
CA GLU A 46 5.80 9.88 -0.44
C GLU A 46 5.98 10.47 0.95
N VAL A 47 5.96 9.64 1.99
CA VAL A 47 6.28 10.08 3.35
C VAL A 47 7.78 9.93 3.58
N ASP A 48 8.42 10.99 4.06
CA ASP A 48 9.83 10.92 4.46
C ASP A 48 10.00 9.88 5.58
N VAL A 49 10.70 8.80 5.26
CA VAL A 49 10.99 7.69 6.18
C VAL A 49 11.77 8.12 7.41
N ASN A 50 12.51 9.24 7.37
CA ASN A 50 13.16 9.78 8.58
C ASN A 50 12.16 10.29 9.61
N SER A 51 10.98 10.72 9.16
CA SER A 51 9.90 11.16 10.06
C SER A 51 9.18 9.97 10.73
N LEU A 52 9.48 8.75 10.30
CA LEU A 52 8.92 7.51 10.84
C LEU A 52 9.90 6.94 11.86
N ASP A 53 9.38 6.42 12.98
CA ASP A 53 10.20 5.79 14.02
C ASP A 53 10.21 4.25 13.87
N PHE A 54 10.55 3.76 12.68
CA PHE A 54 10.58 2.31 12.43
C PHE A 54 11.89 1.71 12.94
N ASN A 55 11.79 0.56 13.60
CA ASN A 55 12.95 -0.25 13.94
C ASN A 55 13.48 -0.98 12.69
N ASN A 56 14.73 -1.47 12.74
CA ASN A 56 15.37 -2.15 11.61
C ASN A 56 14.56 -3.35 11.12
N MET A 57 13.97 -4.15 12.02
CA MET A 57 13.21 -5.33 11.65
C MET A 57 11.97 -4.98 10.83
N LEU A 58 11.25 -3.91 11.19
CA LEU A 58 10.10 -3.43 10.42
C LEU A 58 10.52 -2.89 9.05
N ILE A 59 11.65 -2.17 8.98
CA ILE A 59 12.20 -1.69 7.70
C ILE A 59 12.51 -2.85 6.75
N GLU A 60 13.13 -3.91 7.27
CA GLU A 60 13.41 -5.13 6.50
C GLU A 60 12.13 -5.78 6.00
N LYS A 61 11.14 -5.98 6.87
CA LYS A 61 9.84 -6.54 6.49
C LYS A 61 9.16 -5.74 5.37
N ILE A 62 9.18 -4.41 5.47
CA ILE A 62 8.59 -3.52 4.46
C ILE A 62 9.32 -3.67 3.12
N ALA A 63 10.66 -3.65 3.13
CA ALA A 63 11.46 -3.79 1.91
C ALA A 63 11.24 -5.17 1.25
N ASP A 64 11.30 -6.24 2.04
CA ASP A 64 11.08 -7.61 1.55
C ASP A 64 9.66 -7.79 1.00
N TRP A 65 8.65 -7.23 1.68
CA TRP A 65 7.27 -7.27 1.21
C TRP A 65 7.11 -6.50 -0.11
N ARG A 66 7.69 -5.30 -0.23
CA ARG A 66 7.65 -4.51 -1.47
C ARG A 66 8.20 -5.33 -2.64
N ASP A 67 9.37 -5.93 -2.49
CA ASP A 67 10.02 -6.69 -3.55
C ASP A 67 9.20 -7.95 -3.90
N PHE A 68 8.67 -8.63 -2.88
CA PHE A 68 7.81 -9.80 -3.07
C PHE A 68 6.50 -9.46 -3.78
N HIS A 69 5.82 -8.37 -3.38
CA HIS A 69 4.62 -7.86 -4.03
C HIS A 69 4.90 -7.49 -5.50
N PHE A 70 6.02 -6.82 -5.75
CA PHE A 70 6.41 -6.39 -7.09
C PHE A 70 6.63 -7.56 -8.06
N CYS A 71 7.09 -8.72 -7.58
CA CYS A 71 7.18 -9.93 -8.40
C CYS A 71 5.82 -10.34 -8.98
N PHE A 72 4.77 -10.39 -8.14
CA PHE A 72 3.42 -10.71 -8.61
C PHE A 72 2.86 -9.61 -9.50
N PHE A 73 3.08 -8.34 -9.13
CA PHE A 73 2.61 -7.21 -9.94
C PHE A 73 3.19 -7.26 -11.38
N LYS A 74 4.48 -7.56 -11.53
CA LYS A 74 5.10 -7.72 -12.85
C LYS A 74 4.53 -8.90 -13.64
N LEU A 75 4.29 -10.03 -12.98
CA LEU A 75 3.70 -11.21 -13.64
C LEU A 75 2.26 -10.94 -14.06
N TRP A 76 1.48 -10.24 -13.24
CA TRP A 76 0.16 -9.78 -13.61
C TRP A 76 0.20 -8.83 -14.81
N LEU A 77 1.14 -7.88 -14.83
CA LEU A 77 1.15 -6.83 -15.85
C LEU A 77 1.48 -7.32 -17.26
N ASP A 78 2.41 -8.28 -17.42
CA ASP A 78 2.99 -8.57 -18.76
C ASP A 78 3.53 -9.99 -18.93
N SER A 79 3.02 -10.99 -18.19
CA SER A 79 3.49 -12.37 -18.37
C SER A 79 2.68 -13.22 -19.37
N GLY A 80 1.42 -12.85 -19.61
CA GLY A 80 0.46 -13.68 -20.34
C GLY A 80 0.08 -14.96 -19.58
N GLU A 81 1.01 -15.91 -19.47
CA GLU A 81 0.76 -17.23 -18.86
C GLU A 81 0.49 -17.17 -17.35
N PHE A 82 1.15 -16.25 -16.62
CA PHE A 82 1.04 -16.15 -15.17
C PHE A 82 0.10 -15.04 -14.71
N GLU A 83 -0.57 -14.33 -15.62
CA GLU A 83 -1.37 -13.15 -15.31
C GLU A 83 -2.49 -13.46 -14.31
N ILE A 84 -3.30 -14.49 -14.57
CA ILE A 84 -4.42 -14.90 -13.73
C ILE A 84 -3.93 -15.33 -12.34
N TRP A 85 -2.90 -16.18 -12.30
CA TRP A 85 -2.32 -16.64 -11.04
C TRP A 85 -1.76 -15.48 -10.21
N ALA A 86 -1.05 -14.55 -10.84
CA ALA A 86 -0.48 -13.39 -10.15
C ALA A 86 -1.58 -12.45 -9.63
N LYS A 87 -2.63 -12.22 -10.42
CA LYS A 87 -3.83 -11.47 -9.98
C LYS A 87 -4.48 -12.12 -8.76
N GLU A 88 -4.61 -13.44 -8.74
CA GLU A 88 -5.12 -14.17 -7.58
C GLU A 88 -4.22 -13.97 -6.35
N GLN A 89 -2.90 -14.02 -6.50
CA GLN A 89 -2.00 -13.74 -5.38
C GLN A 89 -2.17 -12.32 -4.84
N LEU A 90 -2.33 -11.33 -5.70
CA LEU A 90 -2.50 -9.92 -5.29
C LEU A 90 -3.88 -9.63 -4.67
N SER A 91 -4.93 -10.33 -5.09
CA SER A 91 -6.32 -10.06 -4.66
C SER A 91 -6.86 -10.97 -3.56
N ASN A 92 -6.31 -12.18 -3.40
CA ASN A 92 -6.79 -13.17 -2.42
C ASN A 92 -6.32 -12.80 -1.00
N PRO A 93 -7.21 -12.65 -0.02
CA PRO A 93 -6.81 -12.33 1.36
C PRO A 93 -5.95 -13.41 2.02
N GLU A 94 -6.07 -14.66 1.58
CA GLU A 94 -5.30 -15.77 2.13
C GLU A 94 -3.88 -15.89 1.55
N SER A 95 -3.55 -15.08 0.54
CA SER A 95 -2.24 -15.11 -0.11
C SER A 95 -1.13 -14.65 0.83
N SER A 96 0.09 -15.12 0.56
CA SER A 96 1.25 -14.75 1.36
C SER A 96 1.59 -13.25 1.26
N VAL A 97 1.33 -12.62 0.11
CA VAL A 97 1.61 -11.19 -0.09
C VAL A 97 0.66 -10.32 0.75
N ASN A 98 -0.62 -10.66 0.82
CA ASN A 98 -1.62 -9.91 1.58
C ASN A 98 -1.49 -10.15 3.08
N LYS A 99 -1.27 -11.39 3.51
CA LYS A 99 -0.99 -11.70 4.93
C LYS A 99 0.20 -10.92 5.47
N ARG A 100 1.30 -10.84 4.70
CA ARG A 100 2.48 -10.04 5.08
C ARG A 100 2.16 -8.54 5.15
N ALA A 101 1.43 -8.00 4.16
CA ALA A 101 1.02 -6.60 4.16
C ALA A 101 0.21 -6.26 5.41
N LEU A 102 -0.77 -7.10 5.77
CA LEU A 102 -1.64 -6.89 6.91
C LEU A 102 -0.87 -6.88 8.24
N ILE A 103 0.09 -7.79 8.42
CA ILE A 103 0.99 -7.81 9.58
C ILE A 103 1.84 -6.54 9.65
N ILE A 104 2.46 -6.14 8.55
CA ILE A 104 3.29 -4.92 8.48
C ILE A 104 2.44 -3.69 8.81
N ARG A 105 1.23 -3.59 8.23
CA ARG A 105 0.28 -2.51 8.49
C ARG A 105 -0.07 -2.43 9.98
N GLU A 106 -0.32 -3.56 10.62
CA GLU A 106 -0.61 -3.62 12.05
C GLU A 106 0.60 -3.15 12.88
N GLU A 107 1.81 -3.60 12.55
CA GLU A 107 3.05 -3.17 13.22
C GLU A 107 3.31 -1.65 13.08
N ILE A 108 3.07 -1.08 11.89
CA ILE A 108 3.15 0.38 11.68
C ILE A 108 2.06 1.09 12.51
N GLY A 109 0.84 0.52 12.50
CA GLY A 109 -0.35 1.01 13.19
C GLY A 109 -0.17 1.29 14.69
N ILE A 110 0.83 0.66 15.33
CA ILE A 110 1.19 0.89 16.73
C ILE A 110 1.64 2.34 16.96
N THR A 111 2.33 2.94 15.99
CA THR A 111 2.93 4.28 16.12
C THR A 111 2.22 5.34 15.27
N ARG A 112 1.65 4.95 14.14
CA ARG A 112 0.93 5.85 13.24
C ARG A 112 -0.15 5.08 12.51
N GLU A 113 -1.36 5.63 12.46
CA GLU A 113 -2.46 5.02 11.72
C GLU A 113 -2.02 4.69 10.29
N CYS A 114 -2.20 3.42 9.91
CA CYS A 114 -1.71 2.89 8.65
C CYS A 114 -2.82 2.09 7.97
N PHE A 115 -3.04 2.41 6.70
CA PHE A 115 -3.89 1.65 5.80
C PHE A 115 -3.03 0.77 4.89
N TYR A 116 -3.58 -0.37 4.46
CA TYR A 116 -3.01 -1.15 3.36
C TYR A 116 -3.80 -0.87 2.06
N TRP A 117 -3.11 -0.47 0.99
CA TRP A 117 -3.72 -0.33 -0.33
C TRP A 117 -3.91 -1.71 -0.97
N TRP A 118 -5.15 -2.18 -1.00
CA TRP A 118 -5.49 -3.46 -1.60
C TRP A 118 -5.42 -3.38 -3.11
N PHE A 119 -4.82 -4.41 -3.71
CA PHE A 119 -4.84 -4.55 -5.15
C PHE A 119 -6.24 -4.89 -5.65
N ILE A 120 -6.73 -4.09 -6.59
CA ILE A 120 -7.91 -4.39 -7.38
C ILE A 120 -7.58 -4.21 -8.85
N ASP A 121 -8.07 -5.14 -9.66
CA ASP A 121 -7.95 -5.04 -11.11
C ASP A 121 -9.15 -4.26 -11.65
N ASN A 122 -9.03 -2.93 -11.62
CA ASN A 122 -10.03 -1.99 -12.13
C ASN A 122 -9.89 -1.72 -13.63
N LEU A 123 -8.92 -2.32 -14.30
CA LEU A 123 -8.71 -2.24 -15.75
C LEU A 123 -9.47 -3.33 -16.50
N SER A 124 -9.83 -4.42 -15.81
CA SER A 124 -10.64 -5.51 -16.35
C SER A 124 -12.00 -5.02 -16.87
N ALA A 125 -12.37 -5.49 -18.07
CA ALA A 125 -13.70 -5.27 -18.61
C ALA A 125 -14.77 -5.81 -17.66
N GLY A 126 -15.73 -4.97 -17.26
CA GLY A 126 -16.79 -5.34 -16.32
C GLY A 126 -16.41 -5.18 -14.84
N TYR A 127 -15.33 -4.46 -14.51
CA TYR A 127 -15.05 -4.05 -13.14
C TYR A 127 -16.25 -3.32 -12.54
N ASN A 128 -16.71 -3.84 -11.40
CA ASN A 128 -17.68 -3.18 -10.54
C ASN A 128 -16.96 -2.79 -9.27
N SER A 129 -17.15 -1.54 -8.86
CA SER A 129 -16.51 -1.06 -7.65
C SER A 129 -16.92 -1.86 -6.42
N LEU A 130 -15.92 -2.16 -5.58
CA LEU A 130 -16.14 -2.94 -4.37
C LEU A 130 -17.03 -2.16 -3.38
N VAL A 131 -18.01 -2.87 -2.83
CA VAL A 131 -18.87 -2.38 -1.74
C VAL A 131 -18.56 -3.05 -0.41
N LYS A 132 -17.90 -4.22 -0.44
CA LYS A 132 -17.47 -4.98 0.74
C LYS A 132 -15.95 -5.11 0.78
N CYS A 133 -15.40 -5.11 1.98
CA CYS A 133 -13.98 -5.30 2.24
C CYS A 133 -13.54 -6.70 1.77
N PRO A 134 -12.47 -6.80 0.97
CA PRO A 134 -11.99 -8.09 0.47
C PRO A 134 -11.43 -9.01 1.57
N ASN A 135 -11.11 -8.46 2.74
CA ASN A 135 -10.57 -9.22 3.87
C ASN A 135 -11.65 -9.69 4.86
N CYS A 136 -12.54 -8.79 5.31
CA CYS A 136 -13.53 -9.11 6.36
C CYS A 136 -14.99 -9.09 5.89
N SER A 137 -15.27 -8.74 4.64
CA SER A 137 -16.63 -8.59 4.08
C SER A 137 -17.51 -7.49 4.69
N ASN A 138 -16.99 -6.65 5.58
CA ASN A 138 -17.73 -5.47 6.08
C ASN A 138 -17.88 -4.41 5.00
N ASP A 139 -18.82 -3.48 5.18
CA ASP A 139 -19.05 -2.41 4.21
C ASP A 139 -17.84 -1.49 4.06
N LEU A 140 -17.56 -1.11 2.82
CA LEU A 140 -16.57 -0.10 2.48
C LEU A 140 -17.22 1.28 2.48
N ILE A 141 -16.62 2.22 3.21
CA ILE A 141 -17.08 3.61 3.26
C ILE A 141 -16.22 4.49 2.35
N ARG A 142 -16.83 5.48 1.70
CA ARG A 142 -16.08 6.42 0.86
C ARG A 142 -15.24 7.34 1.75
N ARG A 143 -13.96 7.48 1.41
CA ARG A 143 -13.06 8.48 2.00
C ARG A 143 -12.68 9.49 0.94
N LYS A 144 -12.90 10.77 1.22
CA LYS A 144 -12.36 11.86 0.42
C LYS A 144 -11.02 12.29 1.00
N ASN A 145 -9.96 12.26 0.20
CA ASN A 145 -8.68 12.85 0.55
C ASN A 145 -8.52 14.25 -0.09
N LYS A 146 -7.40 14.95 0.16
CA LYS A 146 -7.18 16.32 -0.36
C LYS A 146 -7.16 16.38 -1.89
N PHE A 147 -6.85 15.26 -2.55
CA PHE A 147 -6.84 15.15 -4.01
C PHE A 147 -8.13 14.59 -4.59
N ASN A 148 -9.14 14.37 -3.76
CA ASN A 148 -10.46 13.88 -4.16
C ASN A 148 -10.36 12.58 -4.99
N THR A 149 -9.37 11.72 -4.71
CA THR A 149 -9.32 10.40 -5.34
C THR A 149 -10.45 9.58 -4.75
N ASP A 150 -11.33 9.06 -5.61
CA ASP A 150 -12.42 8.19 -5.19
C ASP A 150 -11.79 6.90 -4.64
N THR A 151 -11.75 6.82 -3.31
CA THR A 151 -11.24 5.67 -2.57
C THR A 151 -12.27 5.27 -1.55
N LYS A 152 -12.30 3.97 -1.26
CA LYS A 152 -13.12 3.43 -0.19
C LYS A 152 -12.23 2.75 0.83
N ILE A 153 -12.66 2.80 2.08
CA ILE A 153 -11.92 2.23 3.20
C ILE A 153 -12.77 1.22 3.97
N CYS A 154 -12.09 0.23 4.52
CA CYS A 154 -12.62 -0.56 5.62
C CYS A 154 -11.94 -0.09 6.90
N GLU A 155 -12.70 0.50 7.82
CA GLU A 155 -12.17 0.98 9.11
C GLU A 155 -11.74 -0.18 10.02
N ASP A 156 -12.41 -1.33 9.94
CA ASP A 156 -12.04 -2.49 10.77
C ASP A 156 -10.70 -3.12 10.35
N CYS A 157 -10.45 -3.17 9.04
CA CYS A 157 -9.23 -3.77 8.49
C CYS A 157 -8.14 -2.74 8.16
N ASN A 158 -8.40 -1.44 8.29
CA ASN A 158 -7.61 -0.36 7.71
C ASN A 158 -7.12 -0.71 6.30
N ILE A 159 -8.05 -1.06 5.41
CA ILE A 159 -7.76 -1.31 4.00
C ILE A 159 -8.29 -0.13 3.19
N ILE A 160 -7.52 0.32 2.20
CA ILE A 160 -7.96 1.24 1.15
C ILE A 160 -8.10 0.46 -0.16
N VAL A 161 -9.16 0.73 -0.91
CA VAL A 161 -9.33 0.29 -2.31
C VAL A 161 -9.60 1.51 -3.18
N ALA A 162 -9.18 1.48 -4.46
CA ALA A 162 -9.68 2.46 -5.41
C ALA A 162 -11.18 2.21 -5.68
N ASP A 163 -11.96 3.28 -5.90
CA ASP A 163 -13.36 3.19 -6.34
C ASP A 163 -13.41 3.11 -7.86
#